data_AF-A0A502HYE7-F1
#
_entry.id   AF-A0A502HYE7-F1
#
_cell.length_a   1.000
_cell.length_b   1.000
_cell.length_c   1.000
_cell.angle_alpha   90.00
_cell.angle_beta   90.00
_cell.angle_gamma   90.00
#
_symmetry.space_group_name_H-M   'P 1'
#
loop_
_entity.id
_entity.type
_entity.pdbx_description
1 polymer ?
#
loop_
_entity_poly.entity_id
_entity_poly.type
_entity_poly.pdbx_seq_one_letter_code
_entity_poly.pdbx_strand_id
1 'polypeptide(L)'
;MPSTEDGASWPILMTNYRPTHLKNDFLFLEKNKKTEDVSASSFSVMNGKYNFGDTVELPVSDQPLFAKIEITPTIIGRLASILFKPSQLQLTVKLGNGEKKQYRIISGMAKSGFIVSPLIEDTLDFSMLYADPEFLDEKTVKSISISPKEGSSMFWENEYAISLTKIKPELSGDISKIYDLDDFESSVSVNNITQSEQCNGGIDMINSIIPIPEHIDIKRFIRINGWLLSYNGKGILPEETYVVFTDSEHKQKFLKVRAVSREDIGVAYKNPELNMSGYTSIADVSSLHGEYVIGLAMKISGKIEICPQFKIKATIGKPHR
;
A
#
# COMPACT_ATOMS: atom_id res chain seq x y z
N MET A 1 10.99 8.49 -5.51
CA MET A 1 9.65 8.20 -4.98
C MET A 1 8.83 7.66 -6.14
N PRO A 2 8.06 6.57 -5.99
CA PRO A 2 7.46 5.87 -7.14
C PRO A 2 6.62 6.80 -8.03
N SER A 3 5.75 7.61 -7.45
CA SER A 3 4.88 8.55 -8.18
C SER A 3 5.59 9.66 -8.98
N THR A 4 6.91 9.82 -8.82
CA THR A 4 7.70 10.75 -9.66
C THR A 4 7.98 10.20 -11.06
N GLU A 5 7.96 8.87 -11.21
CA GLU A 5 8.05 8.22 -12.51
C GLU A 5 6.75 8.52 -13.27
N ASP A 6 6.89 9.22 -14.40
CA ASP A 6 5.77 9.76 -15.19
C ASP A 6 4.80 10.67 -14.42
N GLY A 7 5.37 11.50 -13.54
CA GLY A 7 4.66 12.48 -12.72
C GLY A 7 3.65 13.39 -13.46
N ALA A 8 3.94 13.73 -14.71
CA ALA A 8 3.08 14.61 -15.52
C ALA A 8 1.77 13.93 -15.98
N SER A 9 1.71 12.59 -15.99
CA SER A 9 0.53 11.85 -16.43
C SER A 9 -0.56 11.75 -15.36
N TRP A 10 -0.21 11.84 -14.08
CA TRP A 10 -1.15 11.68 -12.96
C TRP A 10 -2.43 12.50 -13.06
N PRO A 11 -2.37 13.83 -13.30
CA PRO A 11 -3.58 14.64 -13.36
C PRO A 11 -4.51 14.24 -14.51
N ILE A 12 -3.93 13.85 -15.65
CA ILE A 12 -4.68 13.39 -16.83
C ILE A 12 -5.33 12.04 -16.55
N LEU A 13 -4.58 11.08 -15.99
CA LEU A 13 -5.10 9.76 -15.65
C LEU A 13 -6.26 9.86 -14.65
N MET A 14 -6.11 10.67 -13.60
CA MET A 14 -7.13 10.80 -12.55
C MET A 14 -8.38 11.57 -12.98
N THR A 15 -8.24 12.50 -13.94
CA THR A 15 -9.35 13.35 -14.39
C THR A 15 -10.09 12.75 -15.59
N ASN A 16 -9.38 12.07 -16.49
CA ASN A 16 -9.91 11.69 -17.81
C ASN A 16 -9.97 10.17 -18.05
N TYR A 17 -9.54 9.36 -17.09
CA TYR A 17 -9.58 7.92 -17.19
C TYR A 17 -10.24 7.31 -15.95
N ARG A 18 -10.78 6.11 -16.11
CA ARG A 18 -11.35 5.32 -15.03
C ARG A 18 -10.82 3.89 -15.09
N PRO A 19 -10.58 3.25 -13.94
CA PRO A 19 -10.24 1.84 -13.90
C PRO A 19 -11.38 0.96 -14.39
N THR A 20 -11.05 -0.08 -15.15
CA THR A 20 -12.01 -1.08 -15.63
C THR A 20 -11.81 -2.45 -15.02
N HIS A 21 -10.56 -2.92 -14.93
CA HIS A 21 -10.20 -4.21 -14.34
C HIS A 21 -8.72 -4.29 -14.03
N LEU A 22 -8.37 -5.09 -13.03
CA LEU A 22 -7.01 -5.46 -12.65
C LEU A 22 -6.76 -6.90 -13.10
N LYS A 23 -5.67 -7.14 -13.84
CA LYS A 23 -5.28 -8.48 -14.28
C LYS A 23 -3.77 -8.62 -14.30
N ASN A 24 -3.24 -9.66 -13.64
CA ASN A 24 -1.81 -9.94 -13.57
C ASN A 24 -0.98 -8.71 -13.14
N ASP A 25 -1.40 -8.02 -12.08
CA ASP A 25 -0.77 -6.78 -11.55
C ASP A 25 -0.83 -5.53 -12.45
N PHE A 26 -1.53 -5.61 -13.61
CA PHE A 26 -1.79 -4.46 -14.48
C PHE A 26 -3.21 -3.94 -14.28
N LEU A 27 -3.33 -2.63 -14.09
CA LEU A 27 -4.62 -1.92 -14.06
C LEU A 27 -4.95 -1.39 -15.46
N PHE A 28 -6.09 -1.82 -15.98
CA PHE A 28 -6.62 -1.35 -17.25
C PHE A 28 -7.47 -0.12 -17.01
N LEU A 29 -7.21 0.92 -17.81
CA LEU A 29 -7.91 2.21 -17.74
C LEU A 29 -8.66 2.46 -19.05
N GLU A 30 -9.89 2.94 -18.93
CA GLU A 30 -10.69 3.40 -20.06
C GLU A 30 -10.81 4.93 -20.00
N LYS A 31 -10.71 5.58 -21.17
CA LYS A 31 -10.88 7.03 -21.27
C LYS A 31 -12.35 7.39 -21.05
N ASN A 32 -12.60 8.40 -20.22
CA ASN A 32 -13.95 8.88 -19.93
C ASN A 32 -14.58 9.55 -21.17
N LYS A 33 -15.91 9.40 -21.32
CA LYS A 33 -16.66 9.96 -22.46
C LYS A 33 -16.64 11.49 -22.50
N LYS A 34 -16.56 12.12 -21.33
CA LYS A 34 -16.35 13.56 -21.17
C LYS A 34 -14.96 13.74 -20.59
N THR A 35 -14.11 14.47 -21.30
CA THR A 35 -12.81 14.88 -20.78
C THR A 35 -12.94 16.26 -20.17
N GLU A 36 -12.52 16.40 -18.92
CA GLU A 36 -12.47 17.68 -18.25
C GLU A 36 -11.09 18.32 -18.46
N ASP A 37 -11.05 19.65 -18.38
CA ASP A 37 -9.77 20.37 -18.34
C ASP A 37 -9.11 20.10 -16.98
N VAL A 38 -7.92 19.51 -17.02
CA VAL A 38 -7.09 19.21 -15.85
C VAL A 38 -6.85 20.46 -14.98
N SER A 39 -6.76 21.63 -15.60
CA SER A 39 -6.58 22.88 -14.84
C SER A 39 -7.82 23.23 -14.01
N ALA A 40 -9.01 22.81 -14.43
CA ALA A 40 -10.26 23.08 -13.72
C ALA A 40 -10.50 22.11 -12.55
N SER A 41 -9.82 20.95 -12.53
CA SER A 41 -9.93 19.94 -11.47
C SER A 41 -8.84 20.05 -10.39
N SER A 42 -7.97 21.07 -10.49
CA SER A 42 -6.86 21.29 -9.55
C SER A 42 -7.03 22.56 -8.70
N PHE A 43 -6.88 22.43 -7.38
CA PHE A 43 -7.01 23.56 -6.44
C PHE A 43 -5.70 23.77 -5.68
N SER A 44 -5.13 24.98 -5.75
CA SER A 44 -3.92 25.33 -4.99
C SER A 44 -4.21 25.26 -3.48
N VAL A 45 -3.36 24.53 -2.75
CA VAL A 45 -3.49 24.32 -1.31
C VAL A 45 -2.38 25.02 -0.54
N MET A 46 -1.17 24.98 -1.08
CA MET A 46 0.02 25.49 -0.41
C MET A 46 1.04 25.93 -1.46
N ASN A 47 1.65 27.09 -1.26
CA ASN A 47 2.83 27.51 -2.00
C ASN A 47 3.82 28.08 -0.98
N GLY A 48 5.06 27.64 -1.03
CA GLY A 48 6.05 28.04 -0.03
C GLY A 48 7.47 27.78 -0.49
N LYS A 49 8.40 28.43 0.21
CA LYS A 49 9.83 28.22 0.06
C LYS A 49 10.39 27.67 1.36
N TYR A 50 11.29 26.70 1.23
CA TYR A 50 11.84 25.95 2.35
C TYR A 50 13.33 25.69 2.13
N ASN A 51 14.05 25.47 3.22
CA ASN A 51 15.45 25.08 3.17
C ASN A 51 15.61 23.57 3.24
N PHE A 52 16.73 23.05 2.74
CA PHE A 52 17.05 21.64 2.95
C PHE A 52 17.13 21.30 4.44
N GLY A 53 16.61 20.12 4.79
CA GLY A 53 16.48 19.67 6.18
C GLY A 53 15.24 20.20 6.91
N ASP A 54 14.53 21.20 6.38
CA ASP A 54 13.25 21.63 6.95
C ASP A 54 12.24 20.48 6.92
N THR A 55 11.41 20.40 7.96
CA THR A 55 10.24 19.52 7.97
C THR A 55 9.03 20.34 7.50
N VAL A 56 8.50 19.98 6.34
CA VAL A 56 7.34 20.62 5.72
C VAL A 56 6.10 19.80 6.05
N GLU A 57 5.26 20.31 6.94
CA GLU A 57 3.97 19.71 7.26
C GLU A 57 3.01 19.85 6.07
N LEU A 58 2.37 18.75 5.69
CA LEU A 58 1.37 18.72 4.63
C LEU A 58 -0.03 18.93 5.23
N PRO A 59 -0.93 19.63 4.52
CA PRO A 59 -2.32 19.78 4.95
C PRO A 59 -3.04 18.43 4.92
N VAL A 60 -3.90 18.19 5.90
CA VAL A 60 -4.82 17.05 5.87
C VAL A 60 -5.79 17.23 4.69
N SER A 61 -5.93 16.21 3.86
CA SER A 61 -6.72 16.28 2.64
C SER A 61 -7.44 14.96 2.40
N ASP A 62 -8.72 15.09 2.04
CA ASP A 62 -9.62 14.05 1.54
C ASP A 62 -9.37 13.72 0.06
N GLN A 63 -8.53 14.51 -0.60
CA GLN A 63 -8.15 14.35 -2.00
C GLN A 63 -6.63 14.20 -2.13
N PRO A 64 -6.14 13.45 -3.11
CA PRO A 64 -4.71 13.34 -3.37
C PRO A 64 -4.04 14.70 -3.57
N LEU A 65 -2.91 14.88 -2.88
CA LEU A 65 -2.05 16.05 -2.97
C LEU A 65 -1.02 15.81 -4.06
N PHE A 66 -1.04 16.66 -5.08
CA PHE A 66 -0.05 16.72 -6.14
C PHE A 66 0.95 17.85 -5.85
N ALA A 67 2.21 17.49 -5.73
CA ALA A 67 3.31 18.41 -5.45
C ALA A 67 4.13 18.68 -6.70
N LYS A 68 4.45 19.95 -6.98
CA LYS A 68 5.59 20.33 -7.83
C LYS A 68 6.65 20.97 -6.96
N ILE A 69 7.88 20.47 -7.08
CA ILE A 69 9.01 20.93 -6.26
C ILE A 69 10.11 21.44 -7.17
N GLU A 70 10.46 22.71 -7.02
CA GLU A 70 11.52 23.35 -7.79
C GLU A 70 12.81 23.41 -6.99
N ILE A 71 13.74 22.52 -7.33
CA ILE A 71 15.06 22.43 -6.70
C ILE A 71 16.11 22.88 -7.72
N THR A 72 16.83 23.94 -7.40
CA THR A 72 17.76 24.58 -8.35
C THR A 72 19.20 24.16 -8.07
N PRO A 73 19.95 23.67 -9.07
CA PRO A 73 21.38 23.44 -8.93
C PRO A 73 22.13 24.79 -8.91
N THR A 74 23.18 24.88 -8.09
CA THR A 74 24.11 26.01 -8.11
C THR A 74 24.85 26.08 -9.45
N ILE A 75 25.55 27.19 -9.73
CA ILE A 75 26.39 27.32 -10.93
C ILE A 75 27.45 26.20 -10.98
N ILE A 76 28.08 25.91 -9.84
CA ILE A 76 29.05 24.81 -9.70
C ILE A 76 28.36 23.47 -9.96
N GLY A 77 27.16 23.25 -9.40
CA GLY A 77 26.37 22.04 -9.65
C GLY A 77 26.00 21.84 -11.13
N ARG A 78 25.70 22.93 -11.86
CA ARG A 78 25.39 22.90 -13.30
C ARG A 78 26.61 22.58 -14.16
N LEU A 79 27.78 23.07 -13.80
CA LEU A 79 29.02 22.75 -14.51
C LEU A 79 29.51 21.34 -14.17
N ALA A 80 29.41 20.96 -12.90
CA ALA A 80 29.77 19.63 -12.44
C ALA A 80 28.88 18.53 -13.05
N SER A 81 27.60 18.80 -13.35
CA SER A 81 26.71 17.81 -13.97
C SER A 81 27.11 17.42 -15.40
N ILE A 82 27.95 18.21 -16.07
CA ILE A 82 28.51 17.89 -17.40
C ILE A 82 29.60 16.83 -17.27
N LEU A 83 30.37 16.86 -16.18
CA LEU A 83 31.55 16.01 -15.95
C LEU A 83 31.26 14.84 -15.00
N PHE A 84 30.29 14.98 -14.10
CA PHE A 84 30.00 14.04 -13.00
C PHE A 84 28.50 13.92 -12.73
N LYS A 85 28.07 12.84 -12.07
CA LYS A 85 26.68 12.71 -11.58
C LYS A 85 26.50 13.64 -10.37
N PRO A 86 25.52 14.58 -10.37
CA PRO A 86 25.26 15.44 -9.21
C PRO A 86 24.85 14.62 -7.99
N SER A 87 25.02 15.18 -6.78
CA SER A 87 24.62 14.48 -5.56
C SER A 87 23.15 14.13 -5.57
N GLN A 88 22.88 12.93 -5.07
CA GLN A 88 21.52 12.43 -4.97
C GLN A 88 20.79 13.20 -3.88
N LEU A 89 19.63 13.75 -4.21
CA LEU A 89 18.71 14.31 -3.24
C LEU A 89 17.86 13.17 -2.64
N GLN A 90 17.58 13.28 -1.36
CA GLN A 90 16.75 12.35 -0.62
C GLN A 90 15.49 13.07 -0.13
N LEU A 91 14.34 12.47 -0.39
CA LEU A 91 13.05 12.84 0.17
C LEU A 91 12.75 11.88 1.32
N THR A 92 12.59 12.40 2.52
CA THR A 92 12.04 11.66 3.66
C THR A 92 10.56 12.00 3.78
N VAL A 93 9.70 10.99 3.81
CA VAL A 93 8.27 11.14 4.06
C VAL A 93 7.95 10.56 5.44
N LYS A 94 7.06 11.22 6.18
CA LYS A 94 6.51 10.72 7.45
C LYS A 94 5.02 10.49 7.28
N LEU A 95 4.58 9.25 7.49
CA LEU A 95 3.17 8.85 7.36
C LEU A 95 2.36 9.21 8.61
N GLY A 96 1.02 9.11 8.49
CA GLY A 96 0.07 9.34 9.58
C GLY A 96 0.32 8.45 10.79
N ASN A 97 0.67 7.19 10.56
CA ASN A 97 1.05 6.21 11.59
C ASN A 97 2.47 6.43 12.17
N GLY A 98 3.21 7.43 11.69
CA GLY A 98 4.55 7.77 12.15
C GLY A 98 5.68 7.03 11.44
N GLU A 99 5.40 6.08 10.55
CA GLU A 99 6.41 5.44 9.71
C GLU A 99 7.18 6.49 8.90
N LYS A 100 8.50 6.32 8.80
CA LYS A 100 9.35 7.16 7.97
C LYS A 100 9.91 6.35 6.81
N LYS A 101 9.67 6.82 5.59
CA LYS A 101 10.23 6.23 4.37
C LYS A 101 11.14 7.22 3.67
N GLN A 102 12.17 6.70 3.02
CA GLN A 102 13.17 7.51 2.33
C GLN A 102 13.24 7.11 0.86
N TYR A 103 13.15 8.12 0.00
CA TYR A 103 13.21 7.94 -1.44
C TYR A 103 14.29 8.84 -2.05
N ARG A 104 14.90 8.37 -3.12
CA ARG A 104 15.63 9.27 -4.03
C ARG A 104 14.63 10.20 -4.72
N ILE A 105 15.01 11.47 -4.87
CA ILE A 105 14.28 12.45 -5.67
C ILE A 105 15.21 13.08 -6.71
N ILE A 106 14.68 13.33 -7.91
CA ILE A 106 15.39 13.93 -9.02
C ILE A 106 14.71 15.27 -9.32
N SER A 107 15.48 16.37 -9.28
CA SER A 107 14.95 17.74 -9.38
C SER A 107 14.07 17.95 -10.62
N GLY A 108 14.49 17.44 -11.79
CA GLY A 108 13.70 17.55 -13.04
C GLY A 108 12.34 16.84 -12.99
N MET A 109 12.29 15.66 -12.37
CA MET A 109 11.04 14.90 -12.21
C MET A 109 10.14 15.56 -11.17
N ALA A 110 10.72 16.01 -10.04
CA ALA A 110 9.99 16.70 -8.99
C ALA A 110 9.36 18.02 -9.48
N LYS A 111 9.99 18.71 -10.44
CA LYS A 111 9.45 19.91 -11.09
C LYS A 111 8.23 19.61 -11.96
N SER A 112 8.18 18.44 -12.60
CA SER A 112 7.02 18.00 -13.40
C SER A 112 5.80 17.70 -12.52
N GLY A 113 6.08 17.29 -11.28
CA GLY A 113 5.13 17.07 -10.21
C GLY A 113 4.78 15.61 -10.03
N PHE A 114 4.17 15.25 -8.89
CA PHE A 114 3.84 13.88 -8.51
C PHE A 114 2.82 13.87 -7.36
N ILE A 115 2.14 12.74 -7.15
CA ILE A 115 1.30 12.56 -5.96
C ILE A 115 2.21 12.38 -4.74
N VAL A 116 2.15 13.34 -3.81
CA VAL A 116 2.92 13.32 -2.56
C VAL A 116 2.13 12.70 -1.41
N SER A 117 0.79 12.72 -1.45
CA SER A 117 -0.09 12.13 -0.44
C SER A 117 -1.42 11.70 -1.09
N PRO A 118 -1.97 10.51 -0.79
CA PRO A 118 -1.34 9.44 -0.03
C PRO A 118 -0.11 8.90 -0.76
N LEU A 119 0.75 8.18 -0.05
CA LEU A 119 1.95 7.57 -0.60
C LEU A 119 1.55 6.39 -1.51
N ILE A 120 1.69 6.58 -2.83
CA ILE A 120 1.39 5.54 -3.83
C ILE A 120 2.67 4.77 -4.18
N GLU A 121 2.69 3.47 -3.90
CA GLU A 121 3.87 2.61 -4.09
C GLU A 121 3.65 1.52 -5.14
N ASP A 122 2.41 1.09 -5.35
CA ASP A 122 2.09 0.04 -6.31
C ASP A 122 0.78 0.30 -7.08
N THR A 123 0.47 -0.60 -8.03
CA THR A 123 -0.74 -0.54 -8.86
C THR A 123 -2.02 -0.59 -8.02
N LEU A 124 -2.02 -1.35 -6.91
CA LEU A 124 -3.17 -1.47 -6.04
C LEU A 124 -3.46 -0.13 -5.36
N ASP A 125 -2.44 0.51 -4.80
CA ASP A 125 -2.57 1.84 -4.21
C ASP A 125 -3.16 2.84 -5.20
N PHE A 126 -2.65 2.86 -6.43
CA PHE A 126 -3.14 3.73 -7.49
C PHE A 126 -4.63 3.48 -7.78
N SER A 127 -5.02 2.21 -7.90
CA SER A 127 -6.41 1.84 -8.15
C SER A 127 -7.35 2.22 -6.99
N MET A 128 -6.87 2.17 -5.74
CA MET A 128 -7.64 2.55 -4.55
C MET A 128 -7.96 4.04 -4.48
N LEU A 129 -7.20 4.90 -5.18
CA LEU A 129 -7.55 6.32 -5.35
C LEU A 129 -8.93 6.54 -6.01
N TYR A 130 -9.37 5.59 -6.85
CA TYR A 130 -10.67 5.65 -7.52
C TYR A 130 -11.75 4.85 -6.79
N ALA A 131 -11.33 3.86 -6.00
CA ALA A 131 -12.20 2.81 -5.51
C ALA A 131 -12.62 3.04 -4.04
N ASP A 132 -11.62 3.17 -3.16
CA ASP A 132 -11.81 3.35 -1.74
C ASP A 132 -10.61 4.13 -1.17
N PRO A 133 -10.65 5.48 -1.21
CA PRO A 133 -9.56 6.30 -0.71
C PRO A 133 -9.23 6.03 0.76
N GLU A 134 -10.19 5.53 1.54
CA GLU A 134 -10.00 5.23 2.95
C GLU A 134 -9.07 4.03 3.19
N PHE A 135 -8.94 3.14 2.21
CA PHE A 135 -7.93 2.08 2.22
C PHE A 135 -6.50 2.64 2.32
N LEU A 136 -6.30 3.91 1.94
CA LEU A 136 -5.01 4.58 1.91
C LEU A 136 -4.78 5.51 3.11
N ASP A 137 -5.65 5.49 4.13
CA ASP A 137 -5.54 6.36 5.31
C ASP A 137 -4.16 6.25 5.98
N GLU A 138 -3.67 5.02 6.15
CA GLU A 138 -2.35 4.69 6.71
C GLU A 138 -1.18 5.17 5.83
N LYS A 139 -1.46 5.44 4.55
CA LYS A 139 -0.49 5.98 3.58
C LYS A 139 -0.56 7.50 3.48
N THR A 140 -1.40 8.18 4.26
CA THR A 140 -1.43 9.64 4.30
C THR A 140 -0.08 10.18 4.75
N VAL A 141 0.54 11.04 3.93
CA VAL A 141 1.79 11.69 4.28
C VAL A 141 1.51 12.92 5.13
N LYS A 142 2.03 12.92 6.36
CA LYS A 142 1.92 14.03 7.32
C LYS A 142 2.94 15.12 7.05
N SER A 143 4.18 14.74 6.77
CA SER A 143 5.24 15.70 6.46
C SER A 143 6.31 15.14 5.55
N ILE A 144 7.03 16.04 4.87
CA ILE A 144 8.17 15.72 4.02
C ILE A 144 9.40 16.54 4.41
N SER A 145 10.58 16.01 4.12
CA SER A 145 11.85 16.74 4.22
C SER A 145 12.76 16.35 3.06
N ILE A 146 13.44 17.33 2.47
CA ILE A 146 14.37 17.12 1.37
C ILE A 146 15.76 17.53 1.81
N SER A 147 16.74 16.66 1.57
CA SER A 147 18.14 16.93 1.88
C SER A 147 19.08 16.29 0.84
N PRO A 148 20.24 16.89 0.55
CA PRO A 148 21.31 16.21 -0.17
C PRO A 148 21.80 15.00 0.64
N LYS A 149 22.04 13.87 -0.04
CA LYS A 149 22.76 12.74 0.55
C LYS A 149 24.20 13.19 0.86
N GLU A 150 24.73 12.74 2.00
CA GLU A 150 26.03 13.13 2.58
C GLU A 150 27.10 13.57 1.56
N GLY A 151 27.74 14.72 1.81
CA GLY A 151 28.97 15.13 1.13
C GLY A 151 28.88 16.24 0.07
N SER A 152 27.71 16.68 -0.39
CA SER A 152 27.68 17.87 -1.27
C SER A 152 26.35 18.65 -1.30
N SER A 153 26.16 19.51 -0.29
CA SER A 153 25.22 20.64 -0.38
C SER A 153 25.65 21.68 -1.42
N MET A 154 26.95 21.76 -1.76
CA MET A 154 27.51 22.79 -2.65
C MET A 154 26.95 22.78 -4.09
N PHE A 155 26.37 21.67 -4.54
CA PHE A 155 25.79 21.56 -5.90
C PHE A 155 24.34 22.04 -5.99
N TRP A 156 23.70 22.34 -4.87
CA TRP A 156 22.29 22.71 -4.81
C TRP A 156 22.11 24.01 -4.04
N GLU A 157 21.22 24.88 -4.53
CA GLU A 157 20.77 26.02 -3.74
C GLU A 157 20.07 25.49 -2.48
N ASN A 158 20.31 26.11 -1.33
CA ASN A 158 19.76 25.63 -0.06
C ASN A 158 18.23 25.76 0.00
N GLU A 159 17.69 26.78 -0.68
CA GLU A 159 16.26 27.06 -0.77
C GLU A 159 15.63 26.35 -1.98
N TYR A 160 14.45 25.77 -1.79
CA TYR A 160 13.61 25.22 -2.84
C TYR A 160 12.15 25.65 -2.67
N ALA A 161 11.39 25.63 -3.76
CA ALA A 161 9.96 25.96 -3.73
C ALA A 161 9.09 24.70 -3.81
N ILE A 162 8.01 24.66 -3.04
CA ILE A 162 6.95 23.66 -3.16
C ILE A 162 5.65 24.37 -3.55
N SER A 163 4.94 23.79 -4.51
CA SER A 163 3.52 24.04 -4.75
C SER A 163 2.73 22.75 -4.57
N LEU A 164 1.63 22.82 -3.83
CA LEU A 164 0.69 21.72 -3.63
C LEU A 164 -0.66 22.08 -4.22
N THR A 165 -1.23 21.12 -4.93
CA THR A 165 -2.58 21.17 -5.48
C THR A 165 -3.35 19.92 -5.08
N LYS A 166 -4.67 20.02 -4.87
CA LYS A 166 -5.53 18.84 -4.80
C LYS A 166 -5.87 18.37 -6.21
N ILE A 167 -5.91 17.07 -6.42
CA ILE A 167 -6.46 16.45 -7.63
C ILE A 167 -7.66 15.61 -7.22
N LYS A 168 -8.81 15.83 -7.85
CA LYS A 168 -10.01 15.04 -7.61
C LYS A 168 -10.09 13.90 -8.62
N PRO A 169 -9.92 12.62 -8.22
CA PRO A 169 -10.20 11.51 -9.10
C PRO A 169 -11.71 11.36 -9.33
N GLU A 170 -12.11 10.92 -10.52
CA GLU A 170 -13.49 10.48 -10.76
C GLU A 170 -13.68 9.09 -10.12
N LEU A 171 -14.35 9.04 -8.96
CA LEU A 171 -14.57 7.79 -8.23
C LEU A 171 -15.30 6.76 -9.10
N SER A 172 -14.78 5.53 -9.16
CA SER A 172 -15.42 4.43 -9.85
C SER A 172 -16.57 3.90 -9.00
N GLY A 173 -17.78 3.85 -9.54
CA GLY A 173 -18.99 3.49 -8.78
C GLY A 173 -19.03 2.04 -8.29
N ASP A 174 -18.47 1.09 -9.04
CA ASP A 174 -18.56 -0.34 -8.71
C ASP A 174 -17.21 -1.03 -8.87
N ILE A 175 -16.51 -1.14 -7.75
CA ILE A 175 -15.13 -1.61 -7.63
C ILE A 175 -15.02 -3.13 -7.63
N SER A 176 -16.13 -3.83 -7.37
CA SER A 176 -16.21 -5.29 -7.50
C SER A 176 -16.01 -5.76 -8.95
N LYS A 177 -16.19 -4.87 -9.93
CA LYS A 177 -15.90 -5.13 -11.34
C LYS A 177 -14.44 -4.89 -11.70
N ILE A 178 -13.72 -4.13 -10.87
CA ILE A 178 -12.33 -3.76 -11.10
C ILE A 178 -11.39 -4.83 -10.52
N TYR A 179 -11.72 -5.36 -9.34
CA TYR A 179 -10.88 -6.35 -8.66
C TYR A 179 -11.50 -7.74 -8.71
N ASP A 180 -10.66 -8.73 -8.97
CA ASP A 180 -10.94 -10.13 -8.63
C ASP A 180 -10.72 -10.28 -7.12
N LEU A 181 -11.76 -9.94 -6.36
CA LEU A 181 -11.75 -9.99 -4.90
C LEU A 181 -11.86 -11.44 -4.45
N ASP A 182 -11.04 -11.83 -3.47
CA ASP A 182 -11.11 -13.15 -2.89
C ASP A 182 -12.37 -13.25 -2.01
N ASP A 183 -13.12 -14.35 -2.19
CA ASP A 183 -14.38 -14.59 -1.49
C ASP A 183 -14.20 -15.44 -0.23
N PHE A 184 -15.13 -15.24 0.71
CA PHE A 184 -15.28 -16.13 1.86
C PHE A 184 -15.82 -17.50 1.41
N GLU A 185 -15.27 -18.56 2.00
CA GLU A 185 -15.74 -19.92 1.75
C GLU A 185 -17.22 -20.05 2.17
N SER A 186 -18.09 -20.40 1.22
CA SER A 186 -19.54 -20.40 1.42
C SER A 186 -20.02 -21.44 2.44
N SER A 187 -19.25 -22.52 2.63
CA SER A 187 -19.55 -23.54 3.62
C SER A 187 -18.28 -24.30 4.01
N VAL A 188 -17.80 -24.05 5.23
CA VAL A 188 -16.81 -24.91 5.87
C VAL A 188 -17.53 -25.88 6.79
N SER A 189 -17.40 -27.18 6.52
CA SER A 189 -17.94 -28.23 7.39
C SER A 189 -17.25 -28.20 8.75
N VAL A 190 -17.99 -27.88 9.81
CA VAL A 190 -17.48 -27.77 11.20
C VAL A 190 -16.74 -29.04 11.64
N ASN A 191 -17.19 -30.22 11.20
CA ASN A 191 -16.56 -31.51 11.51
C ASN A 191 -15.13 -31.67 10.94
N ASN A 192 -14.72 -30.80 10.02
CA ASN A 192 -13.40 -30.81 9.40
C ASN A 192 -12.48 -29.72 9.97
N ILE A 193 -12.91 -28.98 10.99
CA ILE A 193 -12.12 -27.93 11.64
C ILE A 193 -11.50 -28.49 12.91
N THR A 194 -10.17 -28.42 13.01
CA THR A 194 -9.39 -28.79 14.20
C THR A 194 -8.45 -27.66 14.60
N GLN A 195 -7.93 -27.71 15.82
CA GLN A 195 -6.83 -26.82 16.24
C GLN A 195 -5.51 -27.54 15.97
N SER A 196 -4.56 -26.85 15.32
CA SER A 196 -3.19 -27.35 15.22
C SER A 196 -2.48 -27.11 16.56
N GLU A 197 -1.49 -27.94 16.90
CA GLU A 197 -0.63 -27.68 18.06
C GLU A 197 0.20 -26.39 17.85
N GLN A 198 0.70 -26.22 16.62
CA GLN A 198 1.51 -25.09 16.22
C GLN A 198 1.50 -24.99 14.67
N CYS A 199 1.80 -23.79 14.15
CA CYS A 199 2.14 -23.62 12.73
C CYS A 199 3.46 -22.85 12.60
N ASN A 200 4.08 -22.89 11.43
CA ASN A 200 5.19 -22.02 11.08
C ASN A 200 4.71 -20.99 10.08
N GLY A 201 4.78 -19.71 10.39
CA GLY A 201 4.29 -18.68 9.48
C GLY A 201 4.31 -17.29 10.07
N GLY A 202 3.84 -16.35 9.27
CA GLY A 202 3.69 -14.95 9.63
C GLY A 202 2.55 -14.30 8.85
N ILE A 203 1.94 -13.30 9.46
CA ILE A 203 1.18 -12.28 8.76
C ILE A 203 2.13 -11.10 8.62
N ASP A 204 2.63 -10.87 7.41
CA ASP A 204 3.66 -9.86 7.18
C ASP A 204 3.05 -8.46 7.17
N MET A 205 1.85 -8.33 6.60
CA MET A 205 1.20 -7.03 6.41
C MET A 205 -0.33 -7.14 6.32
N ILE A 206 -1.04 -6.16 6.88
CA ILE A 206 -2.48 -5.92 6.71
C ILE A 206 -2.66 -4.45 6.34
N ASN A 207 -3.25 -4.14 5.18
CA ASN A 207 -3.50 -2.78 4.71
C ASN A 207 -2.28 -1.84 4.80
N SER A 208 -1.08 -2.38 4.53
CA SER A 208 0.21 -1.66 4.61
C SER A 208 0.79 -1.48 6.03
N ILE A 209 0.13 -2.00 7.05
CA ILE A 209 0.60 -2.04 8.44
C ILE A 209 1.27 -3.38 8.70
N ILE A 210 2.44 -3.37 9.36
CA ILE A 210 3.10 -4.58 9.89
C ILE A 210 2.43 -4.93 11.23
N PRO A 211 1.70 -6.05 11.34
CA PRO A 211 0.93 -6.34 12.54
C PRO A 211 1.80 -6.94 13.65
N ILE A 212 2.14 -6.14 14.66
CA ILE A 212 2.76 -6.58 15.94
C ILE A 212 1.71 -6.27 17.00
N PRO A 213 1.26 -7.20 17.88
CA PRO A 213 -0.05 -7.16 18.56
C PRO A 213 -0.64 -5.75 18.74
N GLU A 214 -1.24 -5.27 17.67
CA GLU A 214 -1.76 -3.94 17.47
C GLU A 214 -3.17 -4.12 16.98
N HIS A 215 -4.04 -3.22 17.44
CA HIS A 215 -5.42 -3.20 17.03
C HIS A 215 -5.51 -2.49 15.67
N ILE A 216 -6.17 -3.11 14.70
CA ILE A 216 -6.29 -2.55 13.34
C ILE A 216 -7.76 -2.21 13.06
N ASP A 217 -8.03 -1.00 12.59
CA ASP A 217 -9.34 -0.63 12.09
C ASP A 217 -9.40 -0.92 10.57
N ILE A 218 -10.38 -1.73 10.15
CA ILE A 218 -10.61 -2.10 8.74
C ILE A 218 -12.00 -1.62 8.34
N LYS A 219 -12.09 -0.79 7.31
CA LYS A 219 -13.38 -0.21 6.91
C LYS A 219 -14.14 -1.11 5.94
N ARG A 220 -13.54 -1.37 4.78
CA ARG A 220 -14.18 -2.14 3.71
C ARG A 220 -13.26 -3.17 3.07
N PHE A 221 -12.08 -2.76 2.58
CA PHE A 221 -11.14 -3.69 1.97
C PHE A 221 -10.04 -4.12 2.93
N ILE A 222 -9.67 -5.40 2.83
CA ILE A 222 -8.47 -5.93 3.43
C ILE A 222 -7.53 -6.40 2.33
N ARG A 223 -6.26 -5.97 2.38
CA ARG A 223 -5.13 -6.62 1.71
C ARG A 223 -4.27 -7.25 2.79
N ILE A 224 -4.09 -8.56 2.71
CA ILE A 224 -3.30 -9.33 3.66
C ILE A 224 -2.33 -10.23 2.92
N ASN A 225 -1.09 -10.32 3.41
CA ASN A 225 -0.10 -11.22 2.87
C ASN A 225 0.82 -11.75 3.96
N GLY A 226 1.46 -12.88 3.66
CA GLY A 226 2.36 -13.54 4.58
C GLY A 226 2.85 -14.85 4.02
N TRP A 227 3.19 -15.77 4.91
CA TRP A 227 3.56 -17.14 4.56
C TRP A 227 3.09 -18.11 5.65
N LEU A 228 2.79 -19.35 5.26
CA LEU A 228 2.32 -20.37 6.19
C LEU A 228 2.77 -21.77 5.77
N LEU A 229 3.21 -22.54 6.76
CA LEU A 229 3.63 -23.93 6.69
C LEU A 229 3.10 -24.67 7.92
N SER A 230 2.88 -25.96 7.73
CA SER A 230 2.59 -26.87 8.84
C SER A 230 3.81 -27.06 9.75
N TYR A 231 3.54 -27.29 11.04
CA TYR A 231 4.56 -27.56 12.04
C TYR A 231 4.98 -29.04 12.00
N ASN A 232 6.06 -29.33 11.26
CA ASN A 232 6.60 -30.70 11.13
C ASN A 232 8.13 -30.74 11.10
N GLY A 233 8.83 -29.72 11.62
CA GLY A 233 10.29 -29.60 11.59
C GLY A 233 10.93 -29.42 10.19
N LYS A 234 10.32 -29.97 9.14
CA LYS A 234 10.72 -29.87 7.74
C LYS A 234 9.87 -28.90 6.91
N GLY A 235 8.75 -28.43 7.47
CA GLY A 235 7.76 -27.60 6.77
C GLY A 235 7.01 -28.41 5.72
N ILE A 236 5.69 -28.47 5.82
CA ILE A 236 4.82 -29.04 4.78
C ILE A 236 3.97 -27.91 4.21
N LEU A 237 3.92 -27.84 2.87
CA LEU A 237 3.01 -26.93 2.19
C LEU A 237 1.57 -27.35 2.44
N PRO A 238 0.69 -26.42 2.85
CA PRO A 238 -0.72 -26.71 2.96
C PRO A 238 -1.37 -26.87 1.58
N GLU A 239 -2.43 -27.67 1.49
CA GLU A 239 -3.26 -27.77 0.28
C GLU A 239 -3.92 -26.43 -0.03
N GLU A 240 -4.41 -25.75 1.02
CA GLU A 240 -5.06 -24.46 0.97
C GLU A 240 -4.71 -23.66 2.23
N THR A 241 -4.56 -22.35 2.09
CA THR A 241 -4.36 -21.43 3.21
C THR A 241 -5.60 -20.55 3.36
N TYR A 242 -5.93 -20.21 4.61
CA TYR A 242 -7.04 -19.33 4.94
C TYR A 242 -6.63 -18.25 5.92
N VAL A 243 -7.23 -17.09 5.76
CA VAL A 243 -7.33 -16.07 6.81
C VAL A 243 -8.66 -16.29 7.53
N VAL A 244 -8.60 -16.37 8.85
CA VAL A 244 -9.78 -16.68 9.69
C VAL A 244 -10.19 -15.44 10.46
N PHE A 245 -11.45 -15.05 10.30
CA PHE A 245 -12.07 -13.97 11.06
C PHE A 245 -12.96 -14.59 12.14
N THR A 246 -12.57 -14.43 13.40
CA THR A 246 -13.33 -14.95 14.55
C THR A 246 -14.01 -13.80 15.28
N ASP A 247 -15.34 -13.81 15.37
CA ASP A 247 -16.10 -12.80 16.11
C ASP A 247 -16.13 -13.05 17.62
N SER A 248 -16.78 -12.16 18.38
CA SER A 248 -16.95 -12.29 19.84
C SER A 248 -17.78 -13.51 20.26
N GLU A 249 -18.64 -14.03 19.37
CA GLU A 249 -19.43 -15.25 19.58
C GLU A 249 -18.66 -16.52 19.18
N HIS A 250 -17.37 -16.39 18.84
CA HIS A 250 -16.50 -17.46 18.34
C HIS A 250 -16.94 -18.05 16.99
N LYS A 251 -17.80 -17.35 16.24
CA LYS A 251 -18.13 -17.74 14.87
C LYS A 251 -16.97 -17.36 13.96
N GLN A 252 -16.63 -18.29 13.07
CA GLN A 252 -15.48 -18.19 12.20
C GLN A 252 -15.94 -18.02 10.76
N LYS A 253 -15.32 -17.08 10.04
CA LYS A 253 -15.39 -16.99 8.59
C LYS A 253 -14.00 -17.23 8.01
N PHE A 254 -13.94 -18.02 6.95
CA PHE A 254 -12.69 -18.43 6.30
C PHE A 254 -12.59 -17.74 4.95
N LEU A 255 -11.55 -16.92 4.78
CA LEU A 255 -11.19 -16.29 3.52
C LEU A 255 -10.08 -17.12 2.89
N LYS A 256 -10.37 -17.76 1.76
CA LYS A 256 -9.36 -18.52 1.02
C LYS A 256 -8.38 -17.56 0.38
N VAL A 257 -7.09 -17.77 0.59
CA VAL A 257 -6.05 -16.88 0.05
C VAL A 257 -5.34 -17.52 -1.14
N ARG A 258 -4.76 -16.69 -2.02
CA ARG A 258 -3.99 -17.13 -3.18
C ARG A 258 -2.54 -17.40 -2.79
N ALA A 259 -1.99 -18.50 -3.28
CA ALA A 259 -0.58 -18.83 -3.08
C ALA A 259 0.31 -17.93 -3.95
N VAL A 260 1.42 -17.46 -3.38
CA VAL A 260 2.44 -16.65 -4.06
C VAL A 260 3.84 -17.15 -3.72
N SER A 261 4.80 -16.87 -4.60
CA SER A 261 6.20 -17.27 -4.37
C SER A 261 6.85 -16.45 -3.26
N ARG A 262 7.57 -17.15 -2.39
CA ARG A 262 8.38 -16.68 -1.27
C ARG A 262 9.69 -17.48 -1.24
N GLU A 263 10.56 -17.14 -2.18
CA GLU A 263 11.85 -17.83 -2.39
C GLU A 263 12.74 -17.78 -1.14
N ASP A 264 12.64 -16.70 -0.36
CA ASP A 264 13.32 -16.54 0.92
C ASP A 264 12.97 -17.67 1.90
N ILE A 265 11.72 -18.15 1.89
CA ILE A 265 11.28 -19.26 2.73
C ILE A 265 11.84 -20.58 2.23
N GLY A 266 11.77 -20.86 0.92
CA GLY A 266 12.35 -22.09 0.37
C GLY A 266 13.86 -22.18 0.60
N VAL A 267 14.58 -21.06 0.50
CA VAL A 267 16.00 -20.98 0.84
C VAL A 267 16.24 -21.26 2.33
N ALA A 268 15.45 -20.65 3.23
CA ALA A 268 15.59 -20.84 4.68
C ALA A 268 15.41 -22.31 5.10
N TYR A 269 14.48 -23.02 4.46
CA TYR A 269 14.22 -24.44 4.71
C TYR A 269 15.04 -25.39 3.83
N LYS A 270 15.87 -24.87 2.91
CA LYS A 270 16.63 -25.64 1.91
C LYS A 270 15.73 -26.59 1.10
N ASN A 271 14.54 -26.11 0.76
CA ASN A 271 13.54 -26.86 0.02
C ASN A 271 12.80 -25.92 -0.97
N PRO A 272 13.12 -25.99 -2.27
CA PRO A 272 12.51 -25.13 -3.30
C PRO A 272 10.99 -25.28 -3.43
N GLU A 273 10.43 -26.43 -3.07
CA GLU A 273 8.97 -26.62 -3.08
C GLU A 273 8.31 -25.60 -2.13
N LEU A 274 8.95 -25.27 -1.02
CA LEU A 274 8.41 -24.32 -0.04
C LEU A 274 8.45 -22.85 -0.52
N ASN A 275 8.93 -22.58 -1.73
CA ASN A 275 8.75 -21.28 -2.37
C ASN A 275 7.26 -20.93 -2.46
N MET A 276 6.35 -21.89 -2.63
CA MET A 276 4.90 -21.63 -2.71
C MET A 276 4.20 -21.51 -1.35
N SER A 277 4.96 -21.29 -0.27
CA SER A 277 4.40 -21.09 1.09
C SER A 277 3.81 -19.70 1.33
N GLY A 278 4.09 -18.75 0.43
CA GLY A 278 3.54 -17.41 0.50
C GLY A 278 2.06 -17.38 0.21
N TYR A 279 1.37 -16.40 0.80
CA TYR A 279 -0.02 -16.12 0.46
C TYR A 279 -0.29 -14.63 0.33
N THR A 280 -1.30 -14.29 -0.46
CA THR A 280 -1.87 -12.94 -0.56
C THR A 280 -3.38 -13.01 -0.76
N SER A 281 -4.09 -11.98 -0.29
CA SER A 281 -5.49 -11.79 -0.59
C SER A 281 -5.89 -10.33 -0.56
N ILE A 282 -6.87 -9.98 -1.40
CA ILE A 282 -7.62 -8.73 -1.37
C ILE A 282 -9.09 -9.09 -1.31
N ALA A 283 -9.81 -8.68 -0.26
CA ALA A 283 -11.21 -9.04 -0.07
C ALA A 283 -12.07 -7.86 0.38
N ASP A 284 -13.35 -7.87 -0.01
CA ASP A 284 -14.37 -6.98 0.55
C ASP A 284 -14.90 -7.59 1.86
N VAL A 285 -14.60 -6.94 2.98
CA VAL A 285 -15.04 -7.33 4.32
C VAL A 285 -16.21 -6.49 4.83
N SER A 286 -16.89 -5.73 3.97
CA SER A 286 -18.08 -4.92 4.33
C SER A 286 -19.23 -5.75 4.92
N SER A 287 -19.26 -7.07 4.69
CA SER A 287 -20.22 -7.96 5.33
C SER A 287 -19.92 -8.26 6.80
N LEU A 288 -18.75 -7.85 7.31
CA LEU A 288 -18.28 -8.05 8.68
C LEU A 288 -18.42 -6.75 9.48
N HIS A 289 -18.90 -6.85 10.72
CA HIS A 289 -19.12 -5.69 11.58
C HIS A 289 -18.77 -6.00 13.04
N GLY A 290 -18.00 -5.12 13.67
CA GLY A 290 -17.62 -5.21 15.08
C GLY A 290 -16.20 -5.73 15.30
N GLU A 291 -15.96 -6.31 16.47
CA GLU A 291 -14.65 -6.79 16.89
C GLU A 291 -14.38 -8.22 16.38
N TYR A 292 -13.21 -8.40 15.78
CA TYR A 292 -12.73 -9.67 15.25
C TYR A 292 -11.31 -9.96 15.71
N VAL A 293 -11.00 -11.25 15.78
CA VAL A 293 -9.62 -11.75 15.82
C VAL A 293 -9.30 -12.35 14.46
N ILE A 294 -8.29 -11.79 13.79
CA ILE A 294 -7.73 -12.27 12.54
C ILE A 294 -6.62 -13.28 12.86
N GLY A 295 -6.77 -14.50 12.35
CA GLY A 295 -5.81 -15.59 12.47
C GLY A 295 -5.57 -16.29 11.13
N LEU A 296 -4.83 -17.40 11.17
CA LEU A 296 -4.55 -18.23 10.00
C LEU A 296 -5.03 -19.65 10.21
N ALA A 297 -5.40 -20.31 9.12
CA ALA A 297 -5.66 -21.74 9.08
C ALA A 297 -5.08 -22.34 7.80
N MET A 298 -4.84 -23.65 7.85
CA MET A 298 -4.28 -24.43 6.75
C MET A 298 -5.11 -25.69 6.52
N LYS A 299 -5.21 -26.14 5.29
CA LYS A 299 -5.81 -27.43 4.94
C LYS A 299 -4.74 -28.47 4.70
N ILE A 300 -4.82 -29.58 5.42
CA ILE A 300 -3.88 -30.70 5.31
C ILE A 300 -4.68 -31.99 5.34
N SER A 301 -4.49 -32.84 4.34
CA SER A 301 -5.20 -34.11 4.21
C SER A 301 -6.73 -33.92 4.28
N GLY A 302 -7.23 -32.85 3.64
CA GLY A 302 -8.65 -32.50 3.62
C GLY A 302 -9.24 -31.92 4.92
N LYS A 303 -8.46 -31.76 5.99
CA LYS A 303 -8.89 -31.14 7.26
C LYS A 303 -8.33 -29.73 7.39
N ILE A 304 -9.14 -28.80 7.90
CA ILE A 304 -8.73 -27.43 8.18
C ILE A 304 -8.22 -27.37 9.62
N GLU A 305 -6.97 -26.97 9.78
CA GLU A 305 -6.33 -26.76 11.07
C GLU A 305 -6.11 -25.26 11.32
N ILE A 306 -6.67 -24.76 12.43
CA ILE A 306 -6.49 -23.38 12.85
C ILE A 306 -5.18 -23.25 13.62
N CYS A 307 -4.41 -22.21 13.29
CA CYS A 307 -3.13 -21.91 13.91
C CYS A 307 -3.32 -21.05 15.19
N PRO A 308 -2.97 -21.57 16.39
CA PRO A 308 -3.32 -20.93 17.65
C PRO A 308 -2.56 -19.63 17.98
N GLN A 309 -1.45 -19.36 17.30
CA GLN A 309 -0.52 -18.27 17.62
C GLN A 309 -0.86 -16.92 16.95
N PHE A 310 -1.65 -16.91 15.87
CA PHE A 310 -1.96 -15.68 15.14
C PHE A 310 -3.27 -15.08 15.66
N LYS A 311 -3.17 -13.97 16.38
CA LYS A 311 -4.31 -13.30 17.05
C LYS A 311 -4.22 -11.80 16.92
N ILE A 312 -4.45 -11.27 15.71
CA ILE A 312 -4.49 -9.83 15.47
C ILE A 312 -5.90 -9.33 15.80
N LYS A 313 -6.02 -8.32 16.65
CA LYS A 313 -7.31 -7.72 16.96
C LYS A 313 -7.67 -6.72 15.88
N ALA A 314 -8.89 -6.78 15.39
CA ALA A 314 -9.39 -5.83 14.41
C ALA A 314 -10.81 -5.37 14.72
N THR A 315 -11.10 -4.10 14.50
CA THR A 315 -12.48 -3.65 14.34
C THR A 315 -12.78 -3.57 12.85
N ILE A 316 -13.88 -4.18 12.41
CA ILE A 316 -14.34 -4.12 11.02
C ILE A 316 -15.66 -3.33 10.91
N GLY A 317 -15.77 -2.47 9.91
CA GLY A 317 -17.03 -1.81 9.54
C GLY A 317 -17.51 -0.72 10.51
N LYS A 318 -16.63 -0.13 11.32
CA LYS A 318 -16.99 1.03 12.16
C LYS A 318 -17.46 2.19 11.26
N PRO A 319 -18.66 2.76 11.47
CA PRO A 319 -19.02 4.04 10.86
C PRO A 319 -18.21 5.17 11.50
N HIS A 320 -17.85 6.18 10.71
CA HIS A 320 -17.22 7.40 11.22
C HIS A 320 -18.05 8.03 12.34
N ARG A 321 -17.37 8.43 13.42
CA ARG A 321 -17.88 9.43 14.37
C ARG A 321 -17.57 10.83 13.84
#